data_AF-A0A519TZB4-F1
#
_entry.id   AF-A0A519TZB4-F1
#
_cell.length_a   1.000
_cell.length_b   1.000
_cell.length_c   1.000
_cell.angle_alpha   90.00
_cell.angle_beta   90.00
_cell.angle_gamma   90.00
#
_symmetry.space_group_name_H-M   'P 1'
#
loop_
_entity.id
_entity.type
_entity.pdbx_description
1 polymer ?
#
loop_
_entity_poly.entity_id
_entity_poly.type
_entity_poly.pdbx_seq_one_letter_code
_entity_poly.pdbx_strand_id
1 'polypeptide(L)' 'MKYETLFIMVRVAVHADHTQISDIVNEIETQSKLSLSDTANINILETEILLSRVRNPKNIYHGTQPKL' A
#
# COMPACT_ATOMS: atom_id res chain seq x y z
N MET A 1 0.87 26.82 -10.30
CA MET A 1 1.67 26.61 -9.07
C MET A 1 2.35 25.26 -9.16
N LYS A 2 3.56 25.13 -8.60
CA LYS A 2 4.30 23.86 -8.57
C LYS A 2 3.88 23.10 -7.32
N TYR A 3 3.40 21.87 -7.49
CA TYR A 3 3.11 20.96 -6.37
C TYR A 3 4.27 19.97 -6.25
N GLU A 4 4.55 19.55 -5.02
CA GLU A 4 5.57 18.54 -4.72
C GLU A 4 4.86 17.29 -4.20
N THR A 5 5.25 16.12 -4.71
CA THR A 5 4.71 14.84 -4.26
C THR A 5 5.50 14.33 -3.06
N LEU A 6 4.81 13.98 -1.98
CA LEU A 6 5.41 13.39 -0.79
C LEU A 6 5.00 11.92 -0.66
N PHE A 7 5.95 11.05 -0.34
CA PHE A 7 5.70 9.65 0.02
C PHE A 7 5.84 9.47 1.53
N ILE A 8 4.76 9.03 2.17
CA ILE A 8 4.72 8.80 3.62
C ILE A 8 4.62 7.29 3.88
N MET A 9 5.41 6.80 4.82
CA MET A 9 5.31 5.42 5.29
C MET A 9 4.34 5.36 6.48
N VAL A 10 3.21 4.68 6.31
CA VAL A 10 2.18 4.51 7.33
C VAL A 10 2.21 3.07 7.86
N ARG A 11 2.10 2.89 9.18
CA ARG A 11 1.89 1.57 9.79
C ARG A 11 0.39 1.35 9.97
N VAL A 12 -0.13 0.26 9.41
CA VAL A 12 -1.53 -0.15 9.57
C VAL A 12 -1.54 -1.48 10.30
N ALA A 13 -2.33 -1.57 11.37
CA ALA A 13 -2.62 -2.82 12.06
C ALA A 13 -4.06 -3.23 11.71
N VAL A 14 -4.25 -4.48 11.32
CA VAL A 14 -5.53 -4.97 10.80
C VAL A 14 -5.92 -6.28 11.48
N HIS A 15 -7.21 -6.47 11.61
CA HIS A 15 -7.83 -7.78 11.85
C HIS A 15 -8.59 -8.13 10.58
N ALA A 16 -8.42 -9.34 10.06
CA ALA A 16 -9.02 -9.74 8.79
C ALA A 16 -9.35 -11.24 8.79
N ASP A 17 -10.41 -11.59 8.07
CA ASP A 17 -10.84 -12.98 7.85
C ASP A 17 -10.11 -13.62 6.65
N HIS A 18 -9.44 -12.80 5.83
CA HIS A 18 -8.64 -13.25 4.70
C HIS A 18 -7.43 -14.08 5.17
N THR A 19 -7.19 -15.21 4.51
CA THR A 19 -6.05 -16.09 4.82
C THR A 19 -4.74 -15.60 4.21
N GLN A 20 -4.81 -14.91 3.06
CA GLN A 20 -3.62 -14.41 2.37
C GLN A 20 -3.45 -12.91 2.55
N ILE A 21 -2.23 -12.49 2.83
CA ILE A 21 -1.88 -11.07 3.00
C ILE A 21 -2.09 -10.25 1.73
N SER A 22 -1.98 -10.86 0.55
CA SER A 22 -2.26 -10.21 -0.74
C SER A 22 -3.72 -9.76 -0.86
N ASP A 23 -4.65 -10.56 -0.32
CA ASP A 23 -6.09 -10.29 -0.42
C ASP A 23 -6.47 -9.16 0.53
N ILE A 24 -5.92 -9.17 1.75
CA ILE A 24 -6.00 -8.06 2.71
C ILE A 24 -5.50 -6.77 2.08
N VAL A 25 -4.34 -6.81 1.44
CA VAL A 25 -3.73 -5.64 0.79
C VAL A 25 -4.59 -5.14 -0.36
N ASN A 26 -5.06 -6.03 -1.23
CA ASN A 26 -5.89 -5.65 -2.37
C ASN A 26 -7.22 -5.02 -1.91
N GLU A 27 -7.83 -5.56 -0.86
CA GLU A 27 -9.06 -4.99 -0.29
C GLU A 27 -8.82 -3.58 0.26
N ILE A 28 -7.75 -3.36 1.02
CA ILE A 28 -7.40 -2.02 1.52
C ILE A 28 -7.12 -1.06 0.35
N GLU A 29 -6.35 -1.49 -0.66
CA GLU A 29 -6.02 -0.67 -1.83
C GLU A 29 -7.25 -0.25 -2.64
N THR A 30 -8.27 -1.12 -2.73
CA THR A 30 -9.44 -0.89 -3.59
C THR A 30 -10.64 -0.32 -2.87
N GLN A 31 -10.77 -0.56 -1.56
CA GLN A 31 -11.97 -0.23 -0.79
C GLN A 31 -11.72 0.76 0.35
N SER A 32 -10.48 1.00 0.76
CA SER A 32 -10.17 2.00 1.78
C SER A 32 -9.79 3.35 1.18
N LYS A 33 -9.99 4.40 1.98
CA LYS A 33 -9.55 5.76 1.67
C LYS A 33 -8.62 6.25 2.77
N LEU A 34 -7.41 6.65 2.40
CA LEU A 34 -6.52 7.40 3.29
C LEU A 34 -6.87 8.89 3.18
N SER A 35 -7.05 9.57 4.32
CA SER A 35 -7.27 11.02 4.37
C SER A 35 -6.25 11.65 5.31
N LEU A 36 -5.55 12.68 4.84
CA LEU A 36 -4.71 13.55 5.65
C LEU A 36 -5.34 14.94 5.68
N SER A 37 -5.42 15.53 6.86
CA SER A 37 -5.88 16.91 7.03
C SER A 37 -4.77 17.90 6.70
N ASP A 38 -5.18 19.11 6.33
CA ASP A 38 -4.29 20.27 6.25
C ASP A 38 -3.55 20.50 7.58
N THR A 39 -2.42 21.18 7.48
CA THR A 39 -1.69 21.70 8.63
C THR A 39 -1.64 23.23 8.55
N ALA A 40 -1.08 23.89 9.57
CA ALA A 40 -1.03 25.35 9.63
C ALA A 40 -0.44 26.03 8.38
N ASN A 41 0.44 25.34 7.63
CA ASN A 41 1.16 25.90 6.48
C ASN A 41 1.12 25.02 5.22
N ILE A 42 0.39 23.90 5.24
CA ILE A 42 0.36 22.94 4.12
C ILE A 42 -1.08 22.55 3.85
N ASN A 43 -1.51 22.75 2.61
CA ASN A 43 -2.78 22.27 2.10
C ASN A 43 -2.58 20.93 1.39
N ILE A 44 -3.26 19.90 1.87
CA ILE A 44 -3.26 18.57 1.27
C ILE A 44 -4.29 18.55 0.15
N LEU A 45 -3.82 18.39 -1.08
CA LEU A 45 -4.67 18.44 -2.26
C LEU A 45 -5.29 17.08 -2.59
N GLU A 46 -4.50 16.02 -2.40
CA GLU A 46 -4.90 14.66 -2.71
C GLU A 46 -4.13 13.66 -1.84
N THR A 47 -4.79 12.57 -1.51
CA THR A 47 -4.19 11.43 -0.83
C THR A 47 -4.57 10.14 -1.56
N GLU A 48 -3.55 9.37 -1.91
CA GLU A 48 -3.70 8.10 -2.63
C GLU A 48 -2.94 6.99 -1.90
N ILE A 49 -3.50 5.77 -1.91
CA ILE A 49 -2.80 4.56 -1.45
C ILE A 49 -2.02 3.99 -2.62
N LEU A 50 -0.75 4.39 -2.73
CA LEU A 50 0.16 3.92 -3.76
C LEU A 50 0.81 2.60 -3.34
N LEU A 51 0.28 1.47 -3.83
CA LEU A 51 0.84 0.10 -3.78
C LEU A 51 1.45 -0.32 -2.43
N SER A 52 0.67 -1.05 -1.64
CA SER A 52 1.14 -1.67 -0.40
C SER A 52 2.24 -2.70 -0.73
N ARG A 53 3.38 -2.56 -0.07
CA ARG A 53 4.69 -3.21 -0.31
C ARG A 53 4.71 -4.75 -0.40
N VAL A 54 3.55 -5.41 -0.28
CA VAL A 54 3.35 -6.86 -0.37
C VAL A 54 3.34 -7.34 -1.81
N ARG A 55 3.01 -6.48 -2.79
CA ARG A 55 3.23 -6.77 -4.22
C ARG A 55 4.70 -6.54 -4.61
N ASN A 56 5.64 -7.13 -3.89
CA ASN A 56 7.01 -7.23 -4.38
C ASN A 56 7.12 -8.50 -5.26
N PRO A 57 7.15 -8.39 -6.60
CA PRO A 57 7.29 -9.57 -7.47
C PRO A 57 8.59 -10.34 -7.22
N LYS A 58 9.59 -9.76 -6.52
CA LYS A 58 10.80 -10.49 -6.11
C LYS A 58 10.59 -11.51 -4.98
N ASN A 59 9.41 -11.55 -4.37
CA ASN A 59 9.04 -12.55 -3.34
C ASN A 59 8.12 -13.66 -3.87
N ILE A 60 7.85 -13.70 -5.18
CA ILE A 60 7.26 -14.87 -5.82
C ILE A 60 8.40 -15.90 -5.94
N TYR A 61 8.41 -16.85 -5.01
CA TYR A 61 9.29 -18.01 -4.96
C TYR A 61 9.88 -18.41 -6.32
N HIS A 62 11.20 -18.24 -6.49
CA HIS A 62 11.97 -19.02 -7.44
C HIS A 62 12.11 -20.44 -6.87
N GLY A 63 11.00 -21.19 -6.89
CA GLY A 63 11.05 -22.62 -6.67
C GLY A 63 11.91 -23.23 -7.77
N THR A 64 13.12 -23.64 -7.42
CA THR A 64 13.96 -24.48 -8.26
C THR A 64 13.15 -25.70 -8.67
N GLN A 65 12.79 -25.81 -9.95
CA GLN A 65 12.30 -27.07 -10.52
C GLN A 65 13.38 -28.13 -10.32
N PRO A 66 13.05 -29.33 -9.80
CA PRO A 66 13.95 -30.47 -9.91
C PRO A 66 14.05 -30.83 -11.39
N LYS A 67 15.28 -30.91 -11.92
CA LYS A 67 15.52 -31.51 -13.23
C LYS A 67 15.04 -32.97 -13.18
N LEU A 68 14.14 -33.32 -14.10
CA LEU A 68 13.91 -34.71 -14.51
C LEU A 68 15.06 -35.17 -15.41
#